data_AF-A0A485JIP3-F1
#
_entry.id   AF-A0A485JIP3-F1
#
_cell.length_a   1.000
_cell.length_b   1.000
_cell.length_c   1.000
_cell.angle_alpha   90.00
_cell.angle_beta   90.00
_cell.angle_gamma   90.00
#
_symmetry.space_group_name_H-M   'P 1'
#
loop_
_entity.id
_entity.type
_entity.pdbx_description
1 polymer ?
#
loop_
_entity_poly.entity_id
_entity_poly.type
_entity_poly.pdbx_seq_one_letter_code
_entity_poly.pdbx_strand_id
1 'polypeptide(L)' 'MNELSEEALIQILKEPKNALTKQYQALFNLEGVDLEFRDEALDAIAKKAMARKPVPVACVPS' A
#
# COMPACT_ATOMS: atom_id res chain seq x y z
N MET A 1 -0.29 -12.96 -16.06
CA MET A 1 -1.03 -11.86 -15.41
C MET A 1 -1.41 -12.39 -14.04
N ASN A 2 -0.71 -11.95 -12.98
CA ASN A 2 -1.15 -12.28 -11.63
C ASN A 2 -2.30 -11.35 -11.28
N GLU A 3 -3.44 -11.93 -10.92
CA GLU A 3 -4.51 -11.20 -10.26
C GLU A 3 -3.91 -10.53 -9.01
N LEU A 4 -4.35 -9.31 -8.75
CA LEU A 4 -3.89 -8.57 -7.58
C LEU A 4 -4.57 -9.19 -6.35
N SER A 5 -3.93 -10.20 -5.77
CA SER A 5 -4.39 -10.82 -4.52
C SER A 5 -4.18 -9.88 -3.33
N GLU A 6 -4.93 -10.11 -2.26
CA GLU A 6 -4.79 -9.35 -0.99
C GLU A 6 -3.34 -9.34 -0.50
N GLU A 7 -2.66 -10.49 -0.55
CA GLU A 7 -1.26 -10.63 -0.18
C GLU A 7 -0.33 -9.80 -1.06
N ALA A 8 -0.60 -9.75 -2.37
CA ALA A 8 0.17 -8.93 -3.30
C ALA A 8 -0.02 -7.43 -3.04
N LEU A 9 -1.22 -7.00 -2.66
CA LEU A 9 -1.49 -5.63 -2.22
C LEU A 9 -0.70 -5.26 -0.97
N ILE A 10 -0.67 -6.16 0.03
CA ILE A 10 0.11 -5.96 1.26
C ILE A 10 1.60 -5.84 0.92
N GLN A 11 2.13 -6.70 0.05
CA GLN A 11 3.51 -6.61 -0.41
C GLN A 11 3.80 -5.28 -1.11
N ILE A 12 2.91 -4.81 -1.99
CA ILE A 12 3.06 -3.50 -2.67
C ILE A 12 3.02 -2.33 -1.67
N LEU A 13 2.27 -2.45 -0.57
CA LEU A 13 2.22 -1.45 0.48
C LEU A 13 3.42 -1.49 1.44
N LYS A 14 4.22 -2.57 1.46
CA LYS A 14 5.29 -2.77 2.46
C LYS A 14 6.70 -2.82 1.85
N GLU A 15 6.89 -3.63 0.81
CA GLU A 15 8.19 -3.92 0.24
C GLU A 15 8.80 -2.79 -0.59
N PRO A 16 8.11 -2.20 -1.59
CA PRO A 16 8.78 -1.30 -2.51
C PRO A 16 9.33 -0.07 -1.77
N LYS A 17 10.49 0.41 -2.24
CA LYS A 17 11.12 1.61 -1.66
C LYS A 17 10.22 2.84 -1.77
N ASN A 18 9.38 2.88 -2.80
CA ASN A 18 8.41 3.94 -3.09
C ASN A 18 6.99 3.60 -2.62
N ALA A 19 6.80 2.65 -1.70
CA ALA A 19 5.49 2.31 -1.17
C ALA A 19 4.76 3.56 -0.64
N LEU A 20 3.44 3.63 -0.83
CA LEU A 20 2.61 4.74 -0.35
C LEU A 20 2.77 4.96 1.17
N THR A 21 2.85 3.87 1.93
CA THR A 21 3.07 3.91 3.39
C THR A 21 4.33 4.69 3.74
N LYS A 22 5.47 4.42 3.08
CA LYS A 22 6.74 5.11 3.29
C LYS A 22 6.69 6.58 2.87
N GLN A 23 5.94 6.90 1.81
CA GLN A 23 5.74 8.28 1.39
C GLN A 23 4.95 9.07 2.45
N TYR A 24 3.88 8.48 3.00
CA TYR A 24 3.14 9.10 4.10
C TYR A 24 4.00 9.20 5.36
N GLN A 25 4.75 8.16 5.73
CA GLN A 25 5.66 8.22 6.87
C GLN A 25 6.66 9.36 6.74
N ALA A 26 7.28 9.54 5.56
CA ALA A 26 8.18 10.65 5.30
C ALA A 26 7.46 12.00 5.41
N LEU A 27 6.25 12.12 4.83
CA LEU A 27 5.46 13.35 4.89
C LEU A 27 5.13 13.77 6.33
N PHE A 28 4.68 12.83 7.16
CA PHE A 28 4.38 13.10 8.58
C PHE A 28 5.65 13.34 9.40
N ASN A 29 6.77 12.70 9.05
CA ASN A 29 8.06 12.95 9.70
C ASN A 29 8.55 14.39 9.47
N LEU A 30 8.26 14.99 8.31
CA LEU A 30 8.52 16.42 8.07
C LEU A 30 7.75 17.33 9.04
N GLU A 31 6.58 16.89 9.52
CA GLU A 31 5.79 17.59 10.53
C GLU A 31 6.19 17.20 11.97
N GLY A 32 7.24 16.38 12.14
CA GLY A 32 7.68 15.88 13.44
C GLY A 32 6.77 14.80 14.04
N VAL A 33 5.91 14.19 13.21
CA VAL A 33 4.97 13.13 13.63
C VAL A 33 5.51 11.76 13.19
N ASP A 34 5.60 10.84 14.13
CA ASP A 34 5.97 9.46 13.84
C ASP A 34 4.72 8.65 13.46
N LEU A 35 4.71 8.08 12.25
CA LEU A 35 3.59 7.31 11.72
C LEU A 35 4.00 5.85 11.57
N GLU A 36 3.31 4.95 12.28
CA GLU A 36 3.51 3.51 12.18
C GLU A 36 2.30 2.84 11.53
N PHE A 37 2.54 2.02 10.51
CA PHE A 37 1.53 1.13 9.94
C PHE A 37 1.73 -0.29 10.46
N ARG A 38 0.79 -0.75 11.29
CA ARG A 38 0.76 -2.13 11.78
C ARG A 38 0.28 -3.08 10.68
N ASP A 39 0.75 -4.32 10.73
CA ASP A 39 0.36 -5.36 9.75
C ASP A 39 -1.17 -5.56 9.68
N GLU A 40 -1.86 -5.52 10.82
CA GLU A 40 -3.33 -5.61 10.88
C GLU A 40 -4.04 -4.44 10.14
N ALA A 41 -3.44 -3.25 10.16
CA ALA A 41 -3.98 -2.10 9.45
C ALA A 41 -3.76 -2.24 7.94
N LEU A 42 -2.59 -2.78 7.52
CA LEU A 42 -2.30 -3.05 6.12
C LEU A 42 -3.24 -4.11 5.54
N ASP A 43 -3.52 -5.16 6.30
CA ASP A 43 -4.48 -6.21 5.97
C ASP A 43 -5.89 -5.62 5.76
N ALA A 44 -6.37 -4.79 6.71
CA ALA A 44 -7.66 -4.12 6.58
C ALA A 44 -7.73 -3.17 5.38
N ILE A 45 -6.63 -2.49 5.05
CA ILE A 45 -6.53 -1.62 3.87
C ILE A 45 -6.60 -2.46 2.59
N ALA A 46 -5.87 -3.57 2.51
CA ALA A 46 -5.89 -4.47 1.36
C ALA A 46 -7.29 -5.05 1.14
N LYS A 47 -7.97 -5.53 2.20
CA LYS A 47 -9.36 -5.99 2.15
C LYS A 47 -10.32 -4.91 1.63
N LYS A 48 -10.20 -3.68 2.13
CA LYS A 48 -11.02 -2.55 1.66
C LYS A 48 -10.73 -2.17 0.21
N ALA A 49 -9.47 -2.24 -0.22
CA ALA A 49 -9.06 -1.96 -1.59
C ALA A 49 -9.63 -3.03 -2.56
N MET A 50 -9.61 -4.30 -2.17
CA MET A 50 -10.22 -5.40 -2.93
C MET A 50 -11.74 -5.26 -3.02
N ALA A 51 -12.40 -4.85 -1.92
CA ALA A 51 -13.85 -4.66 -1.88
C ALA A 51 -14.31 -3.45 -2.74
N ARG A 52 -13.49 -2.41 -2.84
CA ARG A 52 -13.71 -1.29 -3.77
C ARG A 52 -13.13 -1.63 -5.13
N LYS A 53 -13.80 -2.54 -5.85
CA LYS A 53 -13.64 -2.91 -7.28
C LYS A 53 -12.19 -2.79 -7.80
N PRO A 54 -11.49 -3.90 -8.09
CA PRO A 54 -10.07 -3.87 -8.43
C PRO A 54 -9.83 -2.88 -9.57
N VAL A 55 -9.09 -1.81 -9.26
CA VAL A 55 -8.53 -0.94 -10.28
C VAL A 55 -7.65 -1.85 -11.13
N PRO A 56 -7.94 -2.07 -12.42
CA PRO A 56 -7.02 -2.82 -13.25
C PRO A 56 -5.69 -2.09 -13.19
N VAL A 57 -4.64 -2.80 -12.78
CA VAL A 57 -3.24 -2.39 -12.95
C VAL A 57 -2.96 -2.38 -14.46
N ALA A 58 -3.55 -1.41 -15.15
CA ALA A 58 -3.22 -1.06 -16.51
C ALA A 58 -2.02 -0.13 -16.44
N CYS A 59 -0.85 -0.67 -16.79
CA CYS A 59 0.37 0.03 -17.15
C CYS A 59 0.97 0.96 -16.08
N VAL A 60 1.91 0.41 -15.31
CA VAL A 60 3.12 1.16 -14.99
C VAL A 60 4.05 0.95 -16.21
N PRO A 61 4.25 1.94 -17.10
CA PRO A 61 5.23 1.79 -18.17
C PRO A 61 6.62 1.68 -17.52
N SER A 62 7.38 0.67 -17.98
CA SER A 62 8.83 0.58 -17.74
C SER A 62 9.55 1.81 -18.27
#